data_AF-A0A6N8W6M8-F1
#
_entry.id   AF-A0A6N8W6M8-F1
#
_cell.length_a   1.000
_cell.length_b   1.000
_cell.length_c   1.000
_cell.angle_alpha   90.00
_cell.angle_beta   90.00
_cell.angle_gamma   90.00
#
_symmetry.space_group_name_H-M   'P 1'
#
loop_
_entity.id
_entity.type
_entity.pdbx_description
1 polymer ?
#
loop_
_entity_poly.entity_id
_entity_poly.type
_entity_poly.pdbx_seq_one_letter_code
_entity_poly.pdbx_strand_id
1 'polypeptide(L)' 'MSTRQPKFGLIYDFRNPPQWRKPWAQFYDEILDEIVYAEQLGYDHIWITEH' A
#
# COMPACT_ATOMS: atom_id res chain seq x y z
N MET A 1 -26.27 -1.97 -21.67
CA MET A 1 -24.89 -1.40 -21.67
C MET A 1 -24.24 -1.80 -20.36
N SER A 2 -23.11 -2.49 -20.38
CA SER A 2 -22.39 -2.84 -19.14
C SER A 2 -21.61 -1.62 -18.65
N THR A 3 -21.90 -1.14 -17.46
CA THR A 3 -21.16 -0.04 -16.81
C THR A 3 -20.02 -0.63 -15.98
N ARG A 4 -18.82 -0.70 -16.56
CA ARG A 4 -17.63 -1.08 -15.79
C ARG A 4 -17.26 0.07 -14.84
N GLN A 5 -17.25 -0.20 -13.55
CA GLN A 5 -16.74 0.77 -12.57
C GLN A 5 -15.20 0.84 -12.63
N PRO A 6 -14.61 2.04 -12.43
CA PRO A 6 -13.17 2.17 -12.30
C PRO A 6 -12.68 1.40 -11.07
N LYS A 7 -11.44 0.94 -11.17
CA LYS A 7 -10.75 0.19 -10.11
C LYS A 7 -9.65 1.06 -9.54
N PHE A 8 -9.50 1.04 -8.23
CA PHE A 8 -8.51 1.86 -7.53
C PHE A 8 -7.52 0.97 -6.79
N GLY A 9 -6.28 1.43 -6.66
CA GLY A 9 -5.25 0.71 -5.94
C GLY A 9 -4.15 1.64 -5.43
N LEU A 10 -3.30 1.08 -4.56
CA LEU A 10 -2.18 1.78 -3.93
C LEU A 10 -0.85 1.18 -4.40
N ILE A 11 0.20 2.00 -4.45
CA ILE A 11 1.55 1.58 -4.80
C ILE A 11 2.51 1.91 -3.66
N TYR A 12 3.32 0.92 -3.28
CA TYR A 12 4.33 1.06 -2.22
C TYR A 12 5.72 0.76 -2.78
N ASP A 13 6.69 1.62 -2.47
CA ASP A 13 8.09 1.42 -2.85
C ASP A 13 8.91 0.71 -1.76
N PHE A 14 8.33 0.51 -0.57
CA PHE A 14 8.96 -0.08 0.61
C PHE A 14 10.33 0.54 0.98
N ARG A 15 10.51 1.84 0.70
CA ARG A 15 11.74 2.56 1.02
C ARG A 15 11.71 3.17 2.42
N ASN A 16 12.83 3.01 3.14
CA ASN A 16 13.00 3.52 4.49
C ASN A 16 14.20 4.51 4.55
N PRO A 17 14.04 5.71 3.94
CA PRO A 17 15.14 6.64 3.70
C PRO A 17 15.66 7.26 5.01
N PRO A 18 16.94 7.65 5.09
CA PRO A 18 17.58 8.07 6.35
C PRO A 18 16.85 9.21 7.08
N GLN A 19 16.31 10.19 6.36
CA GLN A 19 15.65 11.36 6.95
C GLN A 19 14.32 11.05 7.66
N TRP A 20 13.69 9.90 7.34
CA TRP A 20 12.41 9.46 7.93
C TRP A 20 12.49 8.03 8.45
N ARG A 21 13.70 7.56 8.78
CA ARG A 21 13.93 6.16 9.04
C ARG A 21 13.18 5.68 10.28
N LYS A 22 12.45 4.58 10.13
CA LYS A 22 11.84 3.82 11.23
C LYS A 22 12.57 2.49 11.44
N PRO A 23 12.51 1.87 12.64
CA PRO A 23 12.87 0.47 12.80
C PRO A 23 12.14 -0.40 11.77
N TRP A 24 12.81 -1.37 11.15
CA TRP A 24 12.23 -2.13 10.04
C TRP A 24 10.92 -2.83 10.40
N ALA A 25 10.85 -3.47 11.57
CA ALA A 25 9.61 -4.11 12.02
C ALA A 25 8.44 -3.12 12.05
N GLN A 26 8.63 -1.97 12.71
CA GLN A 26 7.62 -0.90 12.75
C GLN A 26 7.26 -0.40 11.35
N PHE A 27 8.25 -0.20 10.47
CA PHE A 27 8.00 0.28 9.09
C PHE A 27 7.11 -0.68 8.31
N TYR A 28 7.41 -1.98 8.37
CA TYR A 28 6.60 -2.99 7.69
C TYR A 28 5.22 -3.15 8.32
N ASP A 29 5.13 -3.18 9.65
CA ASP A 29 3.86 -3.30 10.36
C ASP A 29 2.90 -2.16 9.97
N GLU A 30 3.38 -0.91 9.99
CA GLU A 30 2.54 0.24 9.62
C GLU A 30 2.08 0.21 8.16
N ILE A 31 2.91 -0.24 7.21
CA ILE A 31 2.50 -0.39 5.81
C ILE A 31 1.47 -1.51 5.65
N LEU A 32 1.65 -2.63 6.35
CA LEU A 32 0.70 -3.74 6.30
C LEU A 32 -0.65 -3.34 6.91
N ASP A 33 -0.65 -2.56 8.00
CA ASP A 33 -1.86 -1.99 8.58
C ASP A 33 -2.58 -1.07 7.59
N GLU A 34 -1.85 -0.23 6.85
CA GLU A 34 -2.42 0.62 5.79
C GLU A 34 -3.04 -0.21 4.65
N ILE A 35 -2.37 -1.29 4.24
CA ILE A 35 -2.87 -2.21 3.21
C ILE A 35 -4.18 -2.86 3.65
N VAL A 36 -4.25 -3.35 4.90
CA VAL A 36 -5.47 -3.93 5.47
C VAL A 36 -6.59 -2.89 5.53
N TYR A 37 -6.27 -1.64 5.89
CA TYR A 37 -7.24 -0.56 5.89
C TYR A 37 -7.74 -0.23 4.48
N ALA A 38 -6.87 -0.23 3.47
CA ALA A 38 -7.26 -0.02 2.07
C ALA A 38 -8.20 -1.12 1.57
N GLU A 39 -7.97 -2.39 1.95
CA GLU A 39 -8.88 -3.49 1.64
C GLU A 39 -10.28 -3.25 2.24
N GLN A 40 -10.36 -2.81 3.51
CA GLN A 40 -11.63 -2.48 4.17
C GLN A 40 -12.37 -1.33 3.49
N LEU A 41 -11.65 -0.37 2.91
CA LEU A 41 -12.20 0.74 2.13
C LEU A 41 -12.65 0.34 0.71
N GLY A 42 -12.35 -0.88 0.28
CA GLY A 42 -12.76 -1.40 -1.04
C GLY A 42 -11.78 -1.06 -2.17
N TYR A 43 -10.51 -0.75 -1.86
CA TYR A 43 -9.47 -0.71 -2.89
C TYR A 43 -9.26 -2.11 -3.48
N ASP A 44 -9.01 -2.17 -4.78
CA ASP A 44 -8.99 -3.42 -5.53
C ASP A 44 -7.59 -4.04 -5.64
N HIS A 45 -6.54 -3.20 -5.57
CA HIS A 45 -5.19 -3.60 -5.92
C HIS A 45 -4.12 -2.94 -5.03
N ILE A 46 -3.06 -3.70 -4.77
CA ILE A 46 -1.82 -3.23 -4.17
C ILE A 46 -0.69 -3.56 -5.14
N TRP A 47 0.19 -2.59 -5.41
CA TRP A 47 1.39 -2.77 -6.22
C TRP A 47 2.63 -2.50 -5.40
N ILE A 48 3.65 -3.30 -5.64
CA ILE A 48 4.96 -3.17 -5.03
C ILE A 48 6.00 -3.03 -6.13
N THR A 49 6.98 -2.16 -5.94
CA THR A 49 8.10 -2.05 -6.88
C THR A 49 9.24 -2.97 -6.46
N GLU A 50 9.77 -3.73 -7.40
CA GLU A 50 11.04 -4.47 -7.21
C GLU A 50 12.22 -3.49 -7.22
N HIS A 51 13.23 -3.75 -6.38
CA HIS A 51 14.44 -2.95 -6.22
C HIS A 51 15.70 -3.82 -6.24
#